data_AF-A0A5N5JZN3-F1
#
_entry.id   AF-A0A5N5JZN3-F1
#
_cell.length_a   1.000
_cell.length_b   1.000
_cell.length_c   1.000
_cell.angle_alpha   90.00
_cell.angle_beta   90.00
_cell.angle_gamma   90.00
#
_symmetry.space_group_name_H-M   'P 1'
#
loop_
_entity.id
_entity.type
_entity.pdbx_description
1 polymer ?
#
loop_
_entity_poly.entity_id
_entity_poly.type
_entity_poly.pdbx_seq_one_letter_code
_entity_poly.pdbx_strand_id
1 'polypeptide(L)'
;MGIEIGGSIEKVNGKEISYNEFVERYLAKNQPVVLTGLMDDWRACKDWVFDNGKPNLKFFSTHFGNSKVQVADCGTREFTDQKRVEMTVSEFIDHWIDDRECGGASNSFQEGNGKFVLYLKDWHFVTVQALNFDSMIELYILIMSGSVGAFTPVGFIAQE
;
A
#
# COMPACT_ATOMS: atom_id res chain seq x y z
N MET A 1 27.04 22.86 -0.26
CA MET A 1 27.59 21.58 0.23
C MET A 1 26.67 20.50 -0.33
N GLY A 2 27.17 19.66 -1.25
CA GLY A 2 26.36 18.61 -1.87
C GLY A 2 26.17 17.42 -0.93
N ILE A 3 25.05 16.72 -1.04
CA ILE A 3 24.85 15.43 -0.37
C ILE A 3 25.68 14.40 -1.13
N GLU A 4 26.67 13.79 -0.50
CA GLU A 4 27.39 12.64 -1.06
C GLU A 4 26.61 11.36 -0.75
N ILE A 5 26.11 10.69 -1.78
CA ILE A 5 25.44 9.40 -1.66
C ILE A 5 26.53 8.32 -1.53
N GLY A 6 26.84 7.92 -0.30
CA GLY A 6 27.97 7.03 0.02
C GLY A 6 27.71 5.52 -0.13
N GLY A 7 26.56 5.09 -0.66
CA GLY A 7 26.22 3.67 -0.77
C GLY A 7 25.51 3.33 -2.07
N SER A 8 25.86 2.19 -2.66
CA SER A 8 25.11 1.56 -3.76
C SER A 8 24.49 0.25 -3.25
N ILE A 9 23.25 -0.01 -3.66
CA ILE A 9 22.58 -1.31 -3.42
C ILE A 9 22.60 -2.06 -4.74
N GLU A 10 23.09 -3.29 -4.72
CA GLU A 10 23.13 -4.15 -5.91
C GLU A 10 21.70 -4.40 -6.43
N LYS A 11 21.55 -4.40 -7.76
CA LYS A 11 20.30 -4.75 -8.45
C LYS A 11 20.51 -6.05 -9.21
N VAL A 12 19.63 -7.03 -9.01
CA VAL A 12 19.72 -8.34 -9.66
C VAL A 12 18.39 -8.72 -10.28
N ASN A 13 18.43 -9.27 -11.49
CA ASN A 13 17.26 -9.89 -12.12
C ASN A 13 16.92 -11.19 -11.39
N GLY A 14 15.78 -11.22 -10.70
CA GLY A 14 15.34 -12.38 -9.93
C GLY A 14 15.04 -13.61 -10.79
N LYS A 15 14.84 -13.44 -12.11
CA LYS A 15 14.70 -14.56 -13.06
C LYS A 15 16.05 -15.24 -13.37
N GLU A 16 17.17 -14.59 -13.07
CA GLU A 16 18.52 -15.07 -13.37
C GLU A 16 19.28 -15.58 -12.14
N ILE A 17 18.70 -15.47 -10.93
CA ILE A 17 19.28 -15.93 -9.68
C ILE A 17 18.47 -17.09 -9.10
N SER A 18 19.17 -18.13 -8.63
CA SER A 18 18.51 -19.22 -7.92
C SER A 18 18.18 -18.83 -6.46
N TYR A 19 17.20 -19.49 -5.84
CA TYR A 19 16.89 -19.26 -4.44
C TYR A 19 18.10 -19.51 -3.51
N ASN A 20 18.86 -20.58 -3.74
CA ASN A 20 20.05 -20.89 -2.96
C ASN A 20 21.12 -19.80 -3.09
N GLU A 21 21.36 -19.33 -4.31
CA GLU A 21 22.31 -18.24 -4.55
C GLU A 21 21.85 -16.94 -3.86
N PHE A 22 20.55 -16.62 -3.91
CA PHE A 22 19.99 -15.48 -3.17
C PHE A 22 20.21 -15.62 -1.66
N VAL A 23 20.00 -16.81 -1.10
CA VAL A 23 20.19 -17.08 0.33
C VAL A 23 21.66 -16.87 0.73
N GLU A 24 22.58 -17.48 0.00
CA GLU A 24 24.02 -17.44 0.30
C GLU A 24 24.60 -16.04 0.11
N ARG A 25 24.19 -15.32 -0.94
CA ARG A 25 24.73 -13.99 -1.26
C ARG A 25 24.15 -12.88 -0.40
N TYR A 26 22.85 -12.92 -0.11
CA TYR A 26 22.15 -11.78 0.49
C TYR A 26 21.49 -12.11 1.83
N LEU A 27 20.62 -13.13 1.88
CA LEU A 27 19.79 -13.38 3.07
C LEU A 27 20.64 -13.77 4.29
N ALA A 28 21.54 -14.74 4.14
CA ALA A 28 22.40 -15.23 5.22
C ALA A 28 23.37 -14.16 5.74
N LYS A 29 23.72 -13.19 4.88
CA LYS A 29 24.61 -12.07 5.21
C LYS A 29 23.85 -10.83 5.70
N ASN A 30 22.52 -10.86 5.68
CA ASN A 30 21.66 -9.71 5.93
C ASN A 30 22.03 -8.48 5.08
N GLN A 31 22.36 -8.72 3.81
CA GLN A 31 22.80 -7.69 2.87
C GLN A 31 21.61 -7.21 2.01
N PRO A 32 21.34 -5.90 1.92
CA PRO A 32 20.28 -5.38 1.07
C PRO A 32 20.58 -5.60 -0.42
N VAL A 33 19.53 -5.95 -1.17
CA VAL A 33 19.54 -6.13 -2.63
C VAL A 33 18.20 -5.70 -3.21
N VAL A 34 18.21 -5.14 -4.43
CA VAL A 34 17.00 -4.85 -5.19
C VAL A 34 16.78 -5.98 -6.20
N LEU A 35 15.69 -6.73 -6.04
CA LEU A 35 15.27 -7.75 -7.00
C LEU A 35 14.39 -7.12 -8.09
N THR A 36 14.70 -7.40 -9.35
CA THR A 36 13.91 -7.01 -10.52
C THR A 36 13.35 -8.25 -11.22
N GLY A 37 12.44 -8.10 -12.19
CA GLY A 37 11.99 -9.18 -13.06
C GLY A 37 10.97 -10.16 -12.48
N LEU A 38 10.85 -10.28 -11.14
CA LEU A 38 9.94 -11.25 -10.51
C LEU A 38 8.47 -10.78 -10.49
N MET A 39 8.24 -9.47 -10.51
CA MET A 39 6.91 -8.88 -10.35
C MET A 39 6.30 -8.40 -11.67
N ASP A 40 7.00 -8.55 -12.81
CA ASP A 40 6.58 -7.97 -14.11
C ASP A 40 5.16 -8.39 -14.53
N ASP A 41 4.76 -9.61 -14.16
CA ASP A 41 3.46 -10.18 -14.51
C ASP A 41 2.37 -9.89 -13.48
N TRP A 42 2.69 -9.22 -12.37
CA TRP A 42 1.70 -8.88 -11.35
C TRP A 42 0.70 -7.88 -11.91
N ARG A 43 -0.58 -8.11 -11.65
CA ARG A 43 -1.64 -7.16 -12.05
C ARG A 43 -1.39 -5.76 -11.50
N ALA A 44 -0.82 -5.62 -10.31
CA ALA A 44 -0.44 -4.33 -9.73
C ALA A 44 0.47 -3.50 -10.67
N CYS A 45 1.36 -4.13 -11.42
CA CYS A 45 2.24 -3.46 -12.38
C CYS A 45 1.50 -2.99 -13.65
N LYS A 46 0.24 -3.40 -13.86
CA LYS A 46 -0.62 -3.02 -14.98
C LYS A 46 -1.78 -2.11 -14.55
N ASP A 47 -2.41 -2.46 -13.44
CA ASP A 47 -3.60 -1.80 -12.92
C ASP A 47 -3.26 -0.52 -12.15
N TRP A 48 -2.16 -0.54 -11.37
CA TRP A 48 -1.83 0.53 -10.42
C TRP A 48 -0.78 1.52 -10.95
N VAL A 49 -0.29 1.32 -12.17
CA VAL A 49 0.76 2.12 -12.78
C VAL A 49 0.41 2.36 -14.25
N PHE A 50 0.61 3.58 -14.75
CA PHE A 50 0.48 3.91 -16.16
C PHE A 50 1.77 3.56 -16.93
N ASP A 51 1.70 3.50 -18.26
CA ASP A 51 2.86 3.23 -19.14
C ASP A 51 4.04 4.21 -18.94
N ASN A 52 3.78 5.40 -18.40
CA ASN A 52 4.80 6.40 -18.08
C ASN A 52 5.45 6.20 -16.69
N GLY A 53 5.14 5.10 -16.00
CA GLY A 53 5.67 4.77 -14.67
C GLY A 53 5.03 5.54 -13.52
N LYS A 54 4.06 6.43 -13.76
CA LYS A 54 3.33 7.13 -12.71
C LYS A 54 2.22 6.24 -12.14
N PRO A 55 1.91 6.36 -10.84
CA PRO A 55 0.83 5.57 -10.24
C PRO A 55 -0.53 5.96 -10.82
N ASN A 56 -1.36 4.94 -11.08
CA ASN A 56 -2.74 5.07 -11.50
C ASN A 56 -3.66 5.15 -10.27
N LEU A 57 -3.71 6.32 -9.64
CA LEU A 57 -4.58 6.51 -8.46
C LEU A 57 -6.07 6.36 -8.76
N LYS A 58 -6.49 6.61 -10.01
CA LYS A 58 -7.89 6.47 -10.38
C LYS A 58 -8.38 5.03 -10.21
N PHE A 59 -7.50 4.03 -10.39
CA PHE A 59 -7.83 2.64 -10.09
C PHE A 59 -8.32 2.46 -8.66
N PHE A 60 -7.62 3.02 -7.67
CA PHE A 60 -7.97 2.90 -6.26
C PHE A 60 -9.26 3.66 -5.92
N SER A 61 -9.42 4.90 -6.38
CA SER A 61 -10.67 5.66 -6.18
C SER A 61 -11.88 4.93 -6.79
N THR A 62 -11.71 4.28 -7.94
CA THR A 62 -12.81 3.57 -8.63
C THR A 62 -13.24 2.29 -7.91
N HIS A 63 -12.28 1.49 -7.44
CA HIS A 63 -12.58 0.18 -6.84
C HIS A 63 -12.76 0.22 -5.33
N PHE A 64 -12.14 1.20 -4.66
CA PHE A 64 -12.05 1.27 -3.20
C PHE A 64 -12.42 2.64 -2.63
N GLY A 65 -12.91 3.57 -3.45
CA GLY A 65 -13.11 4.97 -3.07
C GLY A 65 -13.89 5.18 -1.78
N ASN A 66 -14.91 4.36 -1.52
CA ASN A 66 -15.75 4.45 -0.32
C ASN A 66 -15.12 3.82 0.93
N SER A 67 -13.99 3.13 0.82
CA SER A 67 -13.33 2.48 1.96
C SER A 67 -12.86 3.55 2.93
N LYS A 68 -13.27 3.43 4.20
CA LYS A 68 -12.77 4.28 5.28
C LYS A 68 -11.38 3.81 5.69
N VAL A 69 -10.44 4.75 5.77
CA VAL A 69 -9.03 4.51 6.05
C VAL A 69 -8.52 5.47 7.11
N GLN A 70 -7.54 5.00 7.89
CA GLN A 70 -6.82 5.81 8.87
C GLN A 70 -5.56 6.38 8.22
N VAL A 71 -5.54 7.68 8.02
CA VAL A 71 -4.45 8.41 7.37
C VAL A 71 -3.68 9.19 8.44
N ALA A 72 -2.35 9.09 8.41
CA ALA A 72 -1.50 9.91 9.27
C ALA A 72 -1.31 11.29 8.66
N ASP A 73 -1.54 12.34 9.45
CA ASP A 73 -1.12 13.70 9.14
C ASP A 73 0.32 13.90 9.67
N CYS A 74 1.29 13.76 8.78
CA CYS A 74 2.70 13.94 9.09
C CYS A 74 3.09 15.42 9.30
N GLY A 75 2.20 16.38 8.99
CA GLY A 75 2.41 17.80 9.24
C GLY A 75 2.13 18.20 10.69
N THR A 76 1.28 17.43 11.38
CA THR A 76 0.87 17.70 12.75
C THR A 76 1.40 16.63 13.70
N ARG A 77 2.31 17.03 14.59
CA ARG A 77 2.79 16.16 15.65
C ARG A 77 1.75 16.09 16.78
N GLU A 78 1.36 14.88 17.16
CA GLU A 78 0.47 14.63 18.29
C GLU A 78 1.20 13.69 19.29
N PHE A 79 1.75 14.28 20.36
CA PHE A 79 2.63 13.60 21.32
C PHE A 79 3.89 12.96 20.68
N THR A 80 4.05 11.63 20.82
CA THR A 80 5.12 10.82 20.24
C THR A 80 4.75 10.23 18.87
N ASP A 81 3.54 10.48 18.38
CA ASP A 81 3.03 9.95 17.10
C ASP A 81 2.56 11.09 16.18
N GLN A 82 2.10 10.72 14.99
CA GLN A 82 1.40 11.58 14.05
C GLN A 82 -0.10 11.53 14.30
N LYS A 83 -0.78 12.67 14.15
CA LYS A 83 -2.24 12.71 14.25
C LYS A 83 -2.85 11.78 13.19
N ARG A 84 -3.85 10.98 13.58
CA ARG A 84 -4.60 10.12 12.64
C ARG A 84 -5.96 10.73 12.36
N VAL A 85 -6.31 10.74 11.09
CA VAL A 85 -7.60 11.21 10.59
C VAL A 85 -8.25 10.09 9.81
N GLU A 86 -9.54 9.86 10.07
CA GLU A 86 -10.34 8.97 9.26
C GLU A 86 -10.85 9.73 8.04
N MET A 87 -10.65 9.15 6.85
CA MET A 87 -11.22 9.64 5.60
C MET A 87 -11.47 8.47 4.66
N THR A 88 -12.15 8.72 3.55
CA THR A 88 -12.31 7.75 2.47
C THR A 88 -11.06 7.71 1.59
N VAL A 89 -10.85 6.59 0.88
CA VAL A 89 -9.77 6.48 -0.12
C VAL A 89 -9.90 7.54 -1.21
N SER A 90 -11.13 7.87 -1.64
CA SER A 90 -11.34 8.96 -2.60
C SER A 90 -10.88 10.31 -2.05
N GLU A 91 -11.28 10.67 -0.83
CA GLU A 91 -10.85 11.92 -0.17
C GLU A 91 -9.32 11.99 -0.08
N PHE A 92 -8.66 10.89 0.32
CA PHE A 92 -7.19 10.82 0.37
C PHE A 92 -6.53 11.03 -1.01
N ILE A 93 -7.07 10.41 -2.06
CA ILE A 93 -6.53 10.52 -3.42
C ILE A 93 -6.71 11.92 -3.97
N ASP A 94 -7.86 12.55 -3.73
CA ASP A 94 -8.14 13.92 -4.17
C ASP A 94 -7.11 14.88 -3.56
N HIS A 95 -6.83 14.74 -2.25
CA HIS A 95 -5.76 15.51 -1.58
C HIS A 95 -4.38 15.29 -2.21
N TRP A 96 -4.04 14.07 -2.60
CA TRP A 96 -2.74 13.76 -3.18
C TRP A 96 -2.57 14.30 -4.61
N ILE A 97 -3.66 14.36 -5.39
CA ILE A 97 -3.66 14.92 -6.75
C ILE A 97 -3.58 16.45 -6.68
N ASP A 98 -4.43 17.08 -5.86
CA ASP A 98 -4.46 18.54 -5.65
C ASP A 98 -3.09 19.05 -5.21
N ASP A 99 -2.40 18.29 -4.36
CA ASP A 99 -1.07 18.66 -3.90
C ASP A 99 -0.02 18.75 -5.02
N ARG A 100 -0.13 17.86 -6.01
CA ARG A 100 0.80 17.78 -7.14
C ARG A 100 0.49 18.82 -8.21
N GLU A 101 -0.78 19.11 -8.46
CA GLU A 101 -1.20 20.05 -9.50
C GLU A 101 -1.05 21.51 -9.07
N CYS A 102 -1.26 21.81 -7.79
CA CYS A 102 -1.21 23.18 -7.28
C CYS A 102 0.14 23.58 -6.66
N GLY A 103 1.20 22.77 -6.80
CA GLY A 103 2.54 23.12 -6.30
C GLY A 103 2.56 23.45 -4.80
N GLY A 104 1.71 22.80 -4.00
CA GLY A 104 1.54 23.09 -2.57
C GLY A 104 0.63 24.28 -2.22
N ALA A 105 -0.13 24.82 -3.17
CA ALA A 105 -1.05 25.94 -2.95
C ALA A 105 -2.48 25.61 -3.42
N SER A 106 -3.13 24.61 -2.82
CA SER A 106 -4.59 24.48 -2.90
C SER A 106 -5.23 24.33 -1.53
N ASN A 107 -6.28 25.12 -1.37
CA ASN A 107 -7.04 25.35 -0.14
C ASN A 107 -8.09 24.26 0.06
N SER A 108 -7.88 23.37 1.03
CA SER A 108 -8.98 22.74 1.75
C SER A 108 -8.52 22.34 3.16
N PHE A 109 -9.21 22.89 4.17
CA PHE A 109 -8.99 22.75 5.62
C PHE A 109 -7.79 23.49 6.24
N GLN A 110 -7.62 24.79 5.93
CA GLN A 110 -6.78 25.64 6.76
C GLN A 110 -7.38 25.82 8.17
N GLU A 111 -6.77 25.20 9.18
CA GLU A 111 -6.50 25.92 10.42
C GLU A 111 -5.10 25.55 10.94
N GLY A 112 -4.11 26.35 10.53
CA GLY A 112 -2.75 26.31 11.10
C GLY A 112 -1.59 26.17 10.12
N ASN A 113 -1.48 27.00 9.08
CA ASN A 113 -0.24 27.38 8.38
C ASN A 113 0.73 26.26 7.91
N GLY A 114 0.26 25.01 7.85
CA GLY A 114 1.03 23.82 7.50
C GLY A 114 0.28 23.04 6.43
N LYS A 115 0.99 22.71 5.35
CA LYS A 115 0.53 21.81 4.31
C LYS A 115 0.30 20.42 4.93
N PHE A 116 -0.91 19.85 4.80
CA PHE A 116 -1.15 18.47 5.26
C PHE A 116 -0.27 17.50 4.46
N VAL A 117 0.66 16.85 5.14
CA VAL A 117 1.48 15.78 4.56
C VAL A 117 0.81 14.47 4.93
N LEU A 118 -0.16 14.07 4.13
CA LEU A 118 -0.96 12.87 4.40
C LEU A 118 -0.20 11.60 3.98
N TYR A 119 -0.22 10.59 4.86
CA TYR A 119 0.39 9.30 4.61
C TYR A 119 -0.54 8.14 4.97
N LEU A 120 -0.86 7.33 3.96
CA LEU A 120 -1.64 6.11 4.11
C LEU A 120 -0.71 4.90 4.21
N LYS A 121 -0.71 4.24 5.36
CA LYS A 121 0.08 3.04 5.66
C LYS A 121 -0.81 1.97 6.28
N ASP A 122 -0.41 0.70 6.13
CA ASP A 122 -1.07 -0.48 6.71
C ASP A 122 -2.54 -0.63 6.27
N TRP A 123 -2.90 -0.03 5.13
CA TRP A 123 -4.21 -0.22 4.54
C TRP A 123 -4.29 -1.58 3.85
N HIS A 124 -5.21 -2.41 4.34
CA HIS A 124 -5.51 -3.70 3.74
C HIS A 124 -6.72 -3.53 2.82
N PHE A 125 -6.50 -3.55 1.50
CA PHE A 125 -7.59 -3.46 0.54
C PHE A 125 -8.34 -4.81 0.50
N VAL A 126 -9.46 -4.91 1.21
CA VAL A 126 -10.36 -6.06 1.11
C VAL A 126 -11.47 -5.69 0.15
N THR A 127 -11.46 -6.24 -1.07
CA THR A 127 -12.68 -6.24 -1.88
C THR A 127 -13.65 -7.21 -1.22
N VAL A 128 -14.72 -6.71 -0.62
CA VAL A 128 -15.94 -7.52 -0.46
C VAL A 128 -16.48 -7.71 -1.87
N GLN A 129 -15.95 -8.68 -2.62
CA GLN A 129 -16.77 -9.27 -3.68
C GLN A 129 -18.02 -9.76 -2.97
N ALA A 130 -19.19 -9.32 -3.43
CA ALA A 130 -20.48 -9.70 -2.88
C ALA A 130 -20.60 -11.23 -2.91
N LEU A 131 -20.12 -11.88 -1.85
CA LEU A 131 -20.43 -13.26 -1.55
C LEU A 131 -21.91 -13.23 -1.20
N ASN A 132 -22.73 -14.02 -1.92
CA ASN A 132 -24.11 -14.26 -1.55
C ASN A 132 -24.14 -14.62 -0.05
N PHE A 133 -25.21 -14.23 0.65
CA PHE A 133 -25.33 -14.40 2.10
C PHE A 133 -25.04 -15.86 2.54
N ASP A 134 -25.42 -16.83 1.70
CA ASP A 134 -25.13 -18.26 1.89
C ASP A 134 -23.62 -18.58 1.83
N SER A 135 -22.88 -17.94 0.94
CA SER A 135 -21.42 -18.10 0.81
C SER A 135 -20.63 -17.46 1.96
N MET A 136 -21.19 -16.41 2.59
CA MET A 136 -20.62 -15.81 3.81
C MET A 136 -20.76 -16.74 5.02
N ILE A 137 -21.90 -17.44 5.15
CA ILE A 137 -22.12 -18.41 6.22
C ILE A 137 -21.19 -19.62 6.04
N GLU A 138 -21.07 -20.15 4.82
CA GLU A 138 -20.13 -21.25 4.52
C GLU A 138 -18.67 -20.85 4.82
N LEU A 139 -18.24 -19.64 4.42
CA LEU A 139 -16.90 -19.15 4.72
C LEU A 139 -16.67 -18.97 6.23
N TYR A 140 -17.66 -18.45 6.95
CA TYR A 140 -17.60 -18.31 8.41
C TYR A 140 -17.55 -19.67 9.12
N ILE A 141 -18.37 -20.64 8.71
CA ILE A 141 -18.35 -22.02 9.24
C ILE A 141 -17.00 -22.69 8.94
N LEU A 142 -16.42 -22.48 7.76
CA LEU A 142 -15.13 -23.05 7.37
C LEU A 142 -13.97 -22.47 8.21
N ILE A 143 -13.99 -21.15 8.47
CA ILE A 143 -13.02 -20.48 9.36
C ILE A 143 -13.16 -21.01 10.81
N MET A 144 -14.38 -21.13 11.32
CA MET A 144 -14.65 -21.53 12.71
C MET A 144 -14.48 -23.04 12.97
N SER A 145 -14.55 -23.88 11.93
CA SER A 145 -14.41 -25.34 12.05
C SER A 145 -12.97 -25.84 11.96
N GLY A 146 -11.99 -24.96 11.71
CA GLY A 146 -10.56 -25.31 11.70
C GLY A 146 -10.14 -26.26 10.56
N SER A 147 -11.02 -26.55 9.60
CA SER A 147 -10.71 -27.38 8.43
C SER A 147 -10.06 -26.54 7.32
N VAL A 148 -8.92 -25.91 7.59
CA VAL A 148 -8.16 -25.16 6.58
C VAL A 148 -7.12 -26.06 5.93
N GLY A 149 -7.60 -27.06 5.19
CA GLY A 149 -6.82 -27.80 4.22
C GLY A 149 -7.20 -27.33 2.82
N ALA A 150 -6.38 -26.46 2.22
CA ALA A 150 -6.51 -25.95 0.85
C ALA A 150 -7.58 -24.85 0.62
N PHE A 151 -7.47 -23.73 1.32
CA PHE A 151 -7.79 -22.42 0.76
C PHE A 151 -6.77 -21.44 1.32
N THR A 152 -6.12 -20.63 0.49
CA THR A 152 -5.35 -19.46 0.94
C THR A 152 -6.33 -18.29 1.03
N PRO A 153 -6.87 -17.93 2.21
CA PRO A 153 -7.79 -16.82 2.32
C PRO A 153 -6.92 -15.56 2.40
N VAL A 154 -7.09 -14.67 1.42
CA VAL A 154 -6.62 -13.29 1.55
C VAL A 154 -7.43 -12.67 2.68
N GLY A 155 -6.80 -12.56 3.85
CA GLY A 155 -7.10 -11.66 4.96
C GLY A 155 -8.57 -11.46 5.34
N PHE A 156 -9.03 -12.21 6.33
CA PHE A 156 -10.12 -11.77 7.22
C PHE A 156 -9.54 -11.55 8.61
N ILE A 157 -9.43 -10.28 9.01
CA ILE A 157 -9.42 -9.89 10.42
C ILE A 157 -10.64 -8.96 10.56
N ALA A 158 -11.67 -9.46 11.22
CA ALA A 158 -12.77 -8.63 11.67
C ALA A 158 -12.27 -7.82 12.87
N GLN A 159 -12.41 -6.49 12.82
CA GLN A 159 -12.34 -5.66 14.02
C GLN A 159 -13.77 -5.47 14.55
N GLU A 160 -13.94 -5.74 15.84
CA GLU A 160 -15.11 -5.35 16.65
C GLU A 160 -15.23 -3.83 16.75
#